data_AF-A0A8T3Q4E5-F1
#
_entry.id   AF-A0A8T3Q4E5-F1
#
_cell.length_a   1.000
_cell.length_b   1.000
_cell.length_c   1.000
_cell.angle_alpha   90.00
_cell.angle_beta   90.00
_cell.angle_gamma   90.00
#
_symmetry.space_group_name_H-M   'P 1'
#
loop_
_entity.id
_entity.type
_entity.pdbx_description
1 polymer ?
#
loop_
_entity_poly.entity_id
_entity_poly.type
_entity_poly.pdbx_seq_one_letter_code
_entity_poly.pdbx_strand_id
1 'polypeptide(L)' 'MPELALTDHRSMYGVIRSYAAARQAGIKPIIGIGAYVPPAA' A
#
# COMPACT_ATOMS: atom_id res chain seq x y z
N MET A 1 -18.60 -1.19 0.76
CA MET A 1 -17.68 -0.16 0.24
C MET A 1 -16.51 -0.86 -0.44
N PRO A 2 -16.02 -0.37 -1.58
CA PRO A 2 -14.85 -0.96 -2.26
C PRO A 2 -13.56 -0.74 -1.46
N GLU A 3 -12.66 -1.73 -1.50
CA GLU A 3 -11.37 -1.71 -0.79
C GLU A 3 -10.23 -2.00 -1.78
N LEU A 4 -9.05 -1.42 -1.51
CA LEU A 4 -7.85 -1.58 -2.35
C LEU A 4 -6.61 -1.71 -1.48
N ALA A 5 -5.82 -2.76 -1.69
CA ALA A 5 -4.50 -2.92 -1.07
C ALA A 5 -3.40 -2.30 -1.92
N LEU A 6 -2.52 -1.52 -1.28
CA LEU A 6 -1.31 -0.98 -1.88
C LEU A 6 -0.09 -1.73 -1.31
N THR A 7 0.68 -2.40 -2.15
CA THR A 7 1.85 -3.21 -1.73
C THR A 7 3.05 -2.93 -2.63
N ASP A 8 3.73 -1.83 -2.39
CA ASP A 8 4.93 -1.45 -3.14
C ASP A 8 6.07 -2.44 -2.87
N HIS A 9 6.89 -2.73 -3.89
CA HIS A 9 8.02 -3.65 -3.76
C HIS A 9 9.17 -2.97 -3.00
N ARG A 10 9.45 -3.44 -1.78
CA ARG A 10 10.56 -2.99 -0.92
C ARG A 10 10.62 -1.47 -0.69
N SER A 11 9.52 -0.75 -0.92
CA SER A 11 9.43 0.71 -0.78
C SER A 11 8.02 1.12 -0.39
N MET A 12 7.81 2.41 -0.10
CA MET A 12 6.48 2.99 0.21
C MET A 12 6.29 4.34 -0.48
N TYR A 13 7.00 4.60 -1.58
CA TYR A 13 7.00 5.91 -2.24
C TYR A 13 5.64 6.26 -2.84
N GLY A 14 4.83 5.27 -3.24
CA GLY A 14 3.50 5.49 -3.80
C GLY A 14 2.42 5.79 -2.75
N VAL A 15 2.70 5.57 -1.46
CA VAL A 15 1.68 5.52 -0.40
C VAL A 15 0.87 6.80 -0.31
N ILE A 16 1.50 7.97 -0.19
CA ILE A 16 0.78 9.22 0.02
C ILE A 16 -0.14 9.55 -1.18
N ARG A 17 0.40 9.45 -2.40
CA ARG A 17 -0.35 9.74 -3.63
C ARG A 17 -1.54 8.79 -3.80
N SER A 18 -1.29 7.49 -3.66
CA SER A 18 -2.31 6.46 -3.88
C SER A 18 -3.36 6.42 -2.78
N TYR A 19 -2.97 6.69 -1.52
CA TYR A 19 -3.89 6.82 -0.40
C TYR A 19 -4.86 7.99 -0.62
N ALA A 20 -4.33 9.17 -0.98
CA ALA A 20 -5.15 10.34 -1.23
C ALA A 20 -6.13 10.11 -2.40
N ALA A 21 -5.66 9.54 -3.51
CA ALA A 21 -6.51 9.21 -4.66
C ALA A 21 -7.60 8.20 -4.31
N ALA A 22 -7.27 7.14 -3.56
CA ALA A 22 -8.24 6.14 -3.12
C ALA A 22 -9.33 6.76 -2.23
N ARG A 23 -8.95 7.62 -1.27
CA ARG A 23 -9.92 8.32 -0.42
C ARG A 23 -10.84 9.24 -1.23
N GLN A 24 -10.29 9.99 -2.19
CA GLN A 24 -11.08 10.86 -3.08
C GLN A 24 -12.07 10.06 -3.93
N ALA A 25 -11.70 8.85 -4.34
CA ALA A 25 -12.58 7.94 -5.07
C ALA A 25 -13.59 7.18 -4.19
N GLY A 26 -13.63 7.44 -2.86
CA GLY A 26 -14.51 6.71 -1.94
C GLY A 26 -14.12 5.25 -1.71
N ILE A 27 -12.89 4.86 -2.06
CA ILE A 27 -12.31 3.54 -1.83
C ILE A 27 -11.58 3.56 -0.50
N LYS A 28 -11.70 2.49 0.29
CA LYS A 28 -10.89 2.32 1.51
C LYS A 28 -9.51 1.77 1.13
N PRO A 29 -8.42 2.57 1.23
CA PRO A 29 -7.08 2.07 1.02
C PRO A 29 -6.62 1.21 2.22
N ILE A 30 -5.94 0.11 1.93
CA ILE A 30 -5.22 -0.74 2.88
C ILE A 30 -3.73 -0.63 2.53
N ILE A 31 -2.93 -0.13 3.46
CA ILE A 31 -1.50 0.11 3.24
C ILE A 31 -0.71 -1.14 3.63
N GLY A 32 0.10 -1.64 2.71
CA GLY A 32 1.06 -2.73 2.94
C GLY A 32 2.40 -2.46 2.22
N ILE A 33 3.32 -3.40 2.35
CA ILE A 33 4.62 -3.38 1.68
C ILE A 33 5.02 -4.80 1.30
N GLY A 34 5.52 -4.98 0.08
CA GLY A 34 6.22 -6.20 -0.31
C GLY A 34 7.61 -6.20 0.30
N ALA A 35 7.69 -6.50 1.60
CA ALA A 35 8.96 -6.54 2.33
C ALA A 35 9.83 -7.71 1.85
N TYR A 36 11.14 -7.45 1.72
CA TYR A 36 12.12 -8.52 1.62
C TYR A 36 12.55 -8.90 3.03
N VAL A 37 12.38 -10.16 3.38
CA VAL A 37 12.81 -10.71 4.67
C VAL A 37 13.92 -11.72 4.37
N PRO A 38 15.17 -11.46 4.79
CA PRO A 38 16.24 -12.46 4.67
C PRO A 38 15.93 -13.66 5.59
N PRO A 39 16.53 -14.83 5.33
CA PRO A 39 16.40 -16.00 6.22
C PRO A 39 16.79 -15.65 7.66
N ALA A 40 16.09 -16.24 8.63
CA ALA A 40 16.54 -16.21 10.02
C ALA A 40 17.83 -17.04 10.17
N ALA A 41 18.71 -16.61 11.09
CA ALA A 41 19.94 -17.32 11.43
C ALA A 41 19.65 -18.68 12.09
#